data_AF-A0A380THR0-F1
#
_entry.id   AF-A0A380THR0-F1
#
_cell.length_a   1.000
_cell.length_b   1.000
_cell.length_c   1.000
_cell.angle_alpha   90.00
_cell.angle_beta   90.00
_cell.angle_gamma   90.00
#
_symmetry.space_group_name_H-M   'P 1'
#
loop_
_entity.id
_entity.type
_entity.pdbx_description
1 polymer ?
#
loop_
_entity_poly.entity_id
_entity_poly.type
_entity_poly.pdbx_seq_one_letter_code
_entity_poly.pdbx_strand_id
1 'polypeptide(L)'
;MRLVLDQGLFYEFIPVEELDSPNPTRHWIGTAETGVNYALVLTTCAGLWAYVIGDTVRLIDRDPPRLMITGRTSYSLSAFGEHLIGEEIEDAVASAAGDVGAAVTDYAVGALFPRTEDGMGGSAGRHLFIVEFEGGPIEAARLERFATALDRFLASRNSDYADHRAGDYGMRPPLIHPVPAGTFASWMKSRGRFGGQNKVPRIINDRTLLSDLGAFAGFPISA
;
A
#
# COMPACT_ATOMS: atom_id res chain seq x y z
N MET A 1 4.35 -19.56 8.67
CA MET A 1 5.74 -19.72 9.13
C MET A 1 5.75 -20.03 10.63
N ARG A 2 6.60 -20.93 11.14
CA ARG A 2 6.75 -21.17 12.59
C ARG A 2 7.78 -20.20 13.19
N LEU A 3 7.51 -19.67 14.37
CA LEU A 3 8.43 -18.77 15.07
C LEU A 3 9.47 -19.55 15.90
N VAL A 4 10.71 -19.06 15.94
CA VAL A 4 11.84 -19.69 16.66
C VAL A 4 12.10 -18.92 17.95
N LEU A 5 11.66 -19.44 19.09
CA LEU A 5 11.70 -18.72 20.37
C LEU A 5 12.90 -19.08 21.27
N ASP A 6 13.74 -20.00 20.82
CA ASP A 6 14.76 -20.68 21.63
C ASP A 6 16.19 -20.47 21.13
N GLN A 7 16.42 -19.43 20.30
CA GLN A 7 17.72 -19.15 19.67
C GLN A 7 18.27 -17.74 19.96
N GLY A 8 18.00 -17.20 21.16
CA GLY A 8 18.47 -15.86 21.55
C GLY A 8 17.83 -14.72 20.75
N LEU A 9 16.63 -14.97 20.22
CA LEU A 9 15.78 -14.00 19.54
C LEU A 9 14.61 -13.65 20.46
N PHE A 10 14.37 -12.36 20.64
CA PHE A 10 13.20 -11.87 21.35
C PHE A 10 12.33 -11.07 20.39
N TYR A 11 11.07 -11.50 20.24
CA TYR A 11 10.10 -10.88 19.34
C TYR A 11 9.09 -10.09 20.15
N GLU A 12 8.89 -8.85 19.74
CA GLU A 12 7.79 -8.03 20.18
C GLU A 12 6.84 -7.78 19.00
N PHE A 13 5.57 -7.59 19.31
CA PHE A 13 4.47 -7.42 18.37
C PHE A 13 3.76 -6.12 18.74
N ILE A 14 3.82 -5.12 17.86
CA ILE A 14 3.14 -3.84 18.03
C ILE A 14 1.92 -3.83 17.10
N PRO A 15 0.68 -3.62 17.57
CA PRO A 15 -0.46 -3.49 16.68
C PRO A 15 -0.16 -2.44 15.60
N VAL A 16 -0.43 -2.76 14.33
CA VAL A 16 -0.05 -1.86 13.22
C VAL A 16 -0.67 -0.46 13.40
N GLU A 17 -1.90 -0.40 13.91
CA GLU A 17 -2.64 0.83 14.23
C GLU A 17 -1.94 1.71 15.28
N GLU A 18 -1.11 1.12 16.15
CA GLU A 18 -0.38 1.84 17.19
C GLU A 18 1.05 2.18 16.77
N LEU A 19 1.54 1.73 15.61
CA LEU A 19 2.97 1.76 15.28
C LEU A 19 3.61 3.16 15.35
N ASP A 20 2.85 4.19 14.97
CA ASP A 20 3.29 5.60 14.99
C ASP A 20 2.97 6.32 16.32
N SER A 21 2.37 5.62 17.29
CA SER A 21 2.13 6.16 18.62
C SER A 21 3.46 6.47 19.33
N PRO A 22 3.54 7.55 20.13
CA PRO A 22 4.73 7.84 20.94
C PRO A 22 5.00 6.75 22.00
N ASN A 23 3.99 5.95 22.37
CA ASN A 23 4.12 4.84 23.30
C ASN A 23 3.20 3.68 22.89
N PRO A 24 3.59 2.89 21.88
CA PRO A 24 2.77 1.79 21.39
C PRO A 24 2.74 0.63 22.39
N THR A 25 1.62 -0.07 22.45
CA THR A 25 1.51 -1.31 23.20
C THR A 25 2.40 -2.38 22.56
N ARG A 26 3.27 -2.97 23.37
CA ARG A 26 4.22 -4.01 22.94
C ARG A 26 3.80 -5.35 23.53
N HIS A 27 3.36 -6.24 22.67
CA HIS A 27 3.07 -7.63 23.03
C HIS A 27 4.32 -8.49 22.82
N TRP A 28 4.43 -9.57 23.56
CA TRP A 28 5.36 -10.67 23.27
C TRP A 28 4.51 -11.89 22.90
N ILE A 29 5.14 -13.00 22.52
CA ILE A 29 4.38 -14.14 21.95
C ILE A 29 3.27 -14.68 22.87
N GLY A 30 3.40 -14.56 24.19
CA GLY A 30 2.38 -14.97 25.15
C GLY A 30 1.22 -13.98 25.34
N THR A 31 1.36 -12.74 24.89
CA THR A 31 0.31 -11.71 24.95
C THR A 31 -0.22 -11.28 23.59
N ALA A 32 0.39 -11.73 22.49
CA ALA A 32 -0.09 -11.47 21.15
C ALA A 32 -1.38 -12.25 20.83
N GLU A 33 -2.30 -11.63 20.12
CA GLU A 33 -3.62 -12.18 19.79
C GLU A 33 -3.69 -12.66 18.34
N THR A 34 -4.47 -13.71 18.11
CA THR A 34 -4.74 -14.17 16.75
C THR A 34 -5.69 -13.22 16.05
N GLY A 35 -5.53 -13.03 14.73
CA GLY A 35 -6.42 -12.15 13.95
C GLY A 35 -5.99 -10.68 13.91
N VAL A 36 -5.09 -10.25 14.80
CA VAL A 36 -4.54 -8.89 14.83
C VAL A 36 -3.31 -8.80 13.92
N ASN A 37 -3.20 -7.70 13.17
CA ASN A 37 -2.01 -7.38 12.38
C ASN A 37 -1.00 -6.64 13.26
N TYR A 38 0.23 -7.14 13.32
CA TYR A 38 1.31 -6.59 14.11
C TYR A 38 2.51 -6.20 13.25
N ALA A 39 3.15 -5.08 13.56
CA ALA A 39 4.53 -4.82 13.18
C ALA A 39 5.47 -5.71 14.03
N LEU A 40 6.39 -6.40 13.36
CA LEU A 40 7.34 -7.28 14.04
C LEU A 40 8.59 -6.49 14.48
N VAL A 41 8.91 -6.59 15.76
CA VAL A 41 10.07 -5.95 16.38
C VAL A 41 10.99 -7.04 16.94
N LEU A 42 12.30 -6.87 16.73
CA LEU A 42 13.29 -7.88 17.02
C LEU A 42 14.42 -7.34 17.88
N THR A 43 14.74 -8.11 18.92
CA THR A 43 15.97 -7.99 19.70
C THR A 43 16.80 -9.25 19.55
N THR A 44 18.10 -9.11 19.32
CA THR A 44 19.03 -10.22 19.11
C THR A 44 20.35 -10.01 19.83
N CYS A 45 21.05 -11.10 20.15
CA CYS A 45 22.41 -11.05 20.69
C CYS A 45 23.45 -10.46 19.71
N ALA A 46 23.10 -10.26 18.43
CA ALA A 46 23.98 -9.65 17.42
C ALA A 46 23.92 -8.11 17.42
N GLY A 47 23.21 -7.49 18.36
CA GLY A 47 23.19 -6.03 18.55
C GLY A 47 21.97 -5.32 17.96
N LEU A 48 20.95 -6.04 17.50
CA LEU A 48 19.63 -5.45 17.25
C LEU A 48 18.88 -5.31 18.57
N TRP A 49 18.38 -4.12 18.88
CA TRP A 49 17.63 -3.80 20.10
C TRP A 49 16.34 -3.11 19.73
N ALA A 50 15.20 -3.75 20.03
CA ALA A 50 13.87 -3.26 19.72
C ALA A 50 13.74 -2.76 18.27
N TYR A 51 14.39 -3.45 17.33
CA TYR A 51 14.46 -3.04 15.93
C TYR A 51 13.19 -3.44 15.19
N VAL A 52 12.46 -2.47 14.63
CA VAL A 52 11.30 -2.73 13.78
C VAL A 52 11.80 -3.35 12.47
N ILE A 53 11.51 -4.64 12.24
CA ILE A 53 11.95 -5.36 11.04
C ILE A 53 11.37 -4.72 9.77
N GLY A 54 10.17 -4.15 9.91
CA GLY A 54 9.43 -3.54 8.82
C GLY A 54 8.47 -4.48 8.11
N ASP A 55 8.29 -5.70 8.62
CA ASP A 55 7.26 -6.65 8.17
C ASP A 55 6.01 -6.53 9.06
N THR A 56 4.83 -6.69 8.47
CA THR A 56 3.59 -6.91 9.22
C THR A 56 3.25 -8.40 9.21
N VAL A 57 2.82 -8.89 10.36
CA VAL A 57 2.51 -10.30 10.58
C VAL A 57 1.20 -10.46 11.33
N ARG A 58 0.53 -11.58 11.09
CA ARG A 58 -0.63 -12.02 11.87
C ARG A 58 -0.31 -13.35 12.53
N LEU A 59 -0.63 -13.47 13.82
CA LEU A 59 -0.56 -14.73 14.54
C LEU A 59 -1.74 -15.61 14.12
N ILE A 60 -1.45 -16.78 13.56
CA ILE A 60 -2.45 -17.75 13.10
C ILE A 60 -2.68 -18.83 14.17
N ASP A 61 -1.63 -19.24 14.86
CA ASP A 61 -1.68 -20.23 15.95
C ASP A 61 -0.72 -19.85 17.06
N ARG A 62 -1.03 -20.27 18.28
CA ARG A 62 -0.21 -20.03 19.48
C ARG A 62 0.66 -21.22 19.87
N ASP A 63 0.26 -22.43 19.53
CA ASP A 63 1.00 -23.66 19.86
C ASP A 63 0.93 -24.70 18.72
N PRO A 64 2.01 -24.89 17.94
CA PRO A 64 3.21 -24.05 17.93
C PRO A 64 2.90 -22.65 17.39
N PRO A 65 3.62 -21.61 17.81
CA PRO A 65 3.37 -20.25 17.33
C PRO A 65 3.65 -20.14 15.84
N ARG A 66 2.61 -19.80 15.06
CA ARG A 66 2.69 -19.63 13.60
C ARG A 66 2.28 -18.23 13.19
N LEU A 67 3.14 -17.60 12.38
CA LEU A 67 2.90 -16.30 11.79
C LEU A 67 2.60 -16.42 10.29
N MET A 68 1.68 -15.60 9.82
CA MET A 68 1.50 -15.26 8.41
C MET A 68 2.07 -13.88 8.17
N ILE A 69 2.89 -13.71 7.14
CA ILE A 69 3.35 -12.39 6.71
C ILE A 69 2.19 -11.75 5.95
N THR A 70 1.73 -10.59 6.43
CA THR A 70 0.61 -9.83 5.85
C THR A 70 1.09 -8.63 5.04
N GLY A 71 2.39 -8.32 5.07
CA GLY A 71 2.96 -7.21 4.32
C GLY A 71 4.15 -6.59 5.02
N ARG A 72 4.24 -5.26 4.92
CA ARG A 72 5.35 -4.45 5.42
C ARG A 72 4.81 -3.19 6.08
N THR A 73 5.46 -2.72 7.15
CA THR A 73 5.06 -1.51 7.89
C THR A 73 5.22 -0.25 7.05
N SER A 74 6.10 -0.26 6.06
CA SER A 74 6.31 0.85 5.12
C SER A 74 5.35 0.85 3.93
N TYR A 75 4.42 -0.10 3.86
CA TYR A 75 3.52 -0.30 2.71
C TYR A 75 2.06 -0.18 3.15
N SER A 76 1.75 0.93 3.82
CA SER A 76 0.39 1.44 3.95
C SER A 76 0.26 2.78 3.23
N LEU A 77 -0.93 3.04 2.70
CA LEU A 77 -1.35 4.31 2.16
C LEU A 77 -2.35 4.91 3.16
N SER A 78 -1.92 6.01 3.80
CA SER A 78 -2.71 6.76 4.78
C SER A 78 -2.57 8.26 4.55
N ALA A 79 -3.12 8.71 3.42
CA ALA A 79 -2.99 10.10 3.01
C ALA A 79 -4.17 10.97 3.46
N PHE A 80 -5.34 10.37 3.70
CA PHE A 80 -6.56 11.05 4.09
C PHE A 80 -7.13 10.55 5.42
N GLY A 81 -6.38 9.70 6.15
CA GLY A 81 -6.80 9.08 7.41
C GLY A 81 -7.27 7.64 7.27
N GLU A 82 -7.33 7.10 6.04
CA GLU A 82 -7.51 5.68 5.76
C GLU A 82 -6.26 4.88 6.08
N HIS A 83 -6.38 3.59 6.39
CA HIS A 83 -5.23 2.70 6.60
C HIS A 83 -5.24 1.57 5.58
N LEU A 84 -5.02 1.90 4.30
CA LEU A 84 -4.96 0.89 3.25
C LEU A 84 -3.61 0.16 3.29
N ILE A 85 -3.63 -1.16 3.50
CA ILE A 85 -2.41 -1.97 3.42
C ILE A 85 -2.17 -2.48 2.00
N GLY A 86 -0.91 -2.82 1.69
CA GLY A 86 -0.53 -3.33 0.37
C GLY A 86 -1.37 -4.52 -0.12
N GLU A 87 -1.72 -5.46 0.77
CA GLU A 87 -2.57 -6.63 0.45
C GLU A 87 -3.96 -6.19 -0.03
N GLU A 88 -4.60 -5.24 0.64
CA GLU A 88 -5.93 -4.75 0.26
C GLU A 88 -5.91 -4.03 -1.09
N ILE A 89 -4.85 -3.25 -1.34
CA ILE A 89 -4.66 -2.56 -2.61
C ILE A 89 -4.41 -3.57 -3.74
N GLU A 90 -3.55 -4.57 -3.51
CA GLU A 90 -3.23 -5.61 -4.49
C GLU A 90 -4.48 -6.43 -4.84
N ASP A 91 -5.22 -6.88 -3.82
CA ASP A 91 -6.50 -7.59 -3.98
C ASP A 91 -7.51 -6.76 -4.78
N ALA A 92 -7.65 -5.47 -4.45
CA ALA A 92 -8.60 -4.58 -5.11
C ALA A 92 -8.22 -4.31 -6.57
N VAL A 93 -6.94 -4.11 -6.87
CA VAL A 93 -6.43 -3.95 -8.24
C VAL A 93 -6.65 -5.22 -9.06
N ALA A 94 -6.32 -6.38 -8.51
CA ALA A 94 -6.51 -7.67 -9.19
C ALA A 94 -8.00 -7.95 -9.46
N SER A 95 -8.86 -7.69 -8.48
CA SER A 95 -10.31 -7.88 -8.61
C SER A 95 -10.93 -6.91 -9.62
N ALA A 96 -10.53 -5.63 -9.60
CA ALA A 96 -10.98 -4.64 -10.57
C ALA A 96 -10.52 -4.97 -12.00
N ALA A 97 -9.31 -5.49 -12.16
CA ALA A 97 -8.79 -5.94 -13.45
C ALA A 97 -9.62 -7.11 -14.02
N GLY A 98 -9.94 -8.09 -13.17
CA GLY A 98 -10.82 -9.22 -13.53
C GLY A 98 -12.20 -8.77 -13.99
N ASP A 99 -12.83 -7.83 -13.28
CA ASP A 99 -14.17 -7.28 -13.59
C ASP A 99 -14.25 -6.61 -14.98
N VAL A 100 -13.14 -6.07 -15.47
CA VAL A 100 -13.06 -5.44 -16.80
C VAL A 100 -12.42 -6.32 -17.86
N GLY A 101 -12.05 -7.56 -17.53
CA GLY A 101 -11.38 -8.49 -18.43
C GLY A 101 -10.00 -8.00 -18.89
N ALA A 102 -9.26 -7.33 -18.00
CA ALA A 102 -7.90 -6.87 -18.24
C ALA A 102 -6.92 -7.58 -17.28
N ALA A 103 -5.64 -7.56 -17.62
CA ALA A 103 -4.57 -7.95 -16.72
C ALA A 103 -3.69 -6.72 -16.42
N VAL A 104 -3.26 -6.58 -15.17
CA VAL A 104 -2.35 -5.53 -14.73
C VAL A 104 -0.96 -6.13 -14.59
N THR A 105 0.01 -5.57 -15.32
CA THR A 105 1.41 -6.00 -15.26
C THR A 105 2.11 -5.34 -14.08
N ASP A 106 1.99 -4.02 -13.97
CA ASP A 106 2.57 -3.22 -12.90
C ASP A 106 1.67 -2.03 -12.53
N TYR A 107 1.81 -1.55 -11.31
CA TYR A 107 1.12 -0.35 -10.84
C TYR A 107 1.89 0.31 -9.70
N ALA A 108 1.63 1.60 -9.50
CA ALA A 108 2.01 2.33 -8.30
C ALA A 108 0.85 3.23 -7.88
N VAL A 109 0.62 3.33 -6.57
CA VAL A 109 -0.38 4.22 -5.97
C VAL A 109 0.29 5.27 -5.09
N GLY A 110 -0.23 6.48 -5.13
CA GLY A 110 0.10 7.56 -4.20
C GLY A 110 -1.10 8.48 -4.00
N ALA A 111 -0.89 9.61 -3.32
CA ALA A 111 -1.96 10.57 -3.04
C ALA A 111 -1.76 11.91 -3.76
N LEU A 112 -2.86 12.43 -4.30
CA LEU A 112 -2.96 13.81 -4.80
C LEU A 112 -3.71 14.64 -3.76
N PHE A 113 -3.01 15.60 -3.18
CA PHE A 113 -3.59 16.55 -2.24
C PHE A 113 -4.28 17.70 -3.00
N PRO A 114 -5.38 18.26 -2.46
CA PRO A 114 -6.05 19.39 -3.08
C PRO A 114 -5.14 20.61 -3.11
N ARG A 115 -5.15 21.35 -4.22
CA ARG A 115 -4.48 22.64 -4.33
C ARG A 115 -5.44 23.74 -3.90
N THR A 116 -4.93 24.73 -3.20
CA THR A 116 -5.68 25.93 -2.79
C THR A 116 -6.14 26.81 -3.95
N GLU A 117 -5.63 26.61 -5.18
CA GLU A 117 -5.85 27.47 -6.34
C GLU A 117 -6.75 26.88 -7.45
N ASP A 118 -7.07 25.58 -7.37
CA ASP A 118 -7.95 24.97 -8.37
C ASP A 118 -9.40 25.25 -7.98
N GLY A 119 -10.02 26.27 -8.59
CA GLY A 119 -11.40 26.74 -8.36
C GLY A 119 -12.53 25.71 -8.57
N MET A 120 -12.23 24.41 -8.51
CA MET A 120 -13.18 23.32 -8.32
C MET A 120 -13.38 23.14 -6.81
N GLY A 121 -14.47 23.69 -6.26
CA GLY A 121 -14.79 23.77 -4.83
C GLY A 121 -14.97 22.45 -4.06
N GLY A 122 -14.03 21.51 -4.16
CA GLY A 122 -13.92 20.34 -3.29
C GLY A 122 -12.54 20.31 -2.64
N SER A 123 -12.51 20.43 -1.32
CA SER A 123 -11.32 20.43 -0.47
C SER A 123 -10.68 19.05 -0.26
N ALA A 124 -11.10 18.03 -1.02
CA ALA A 124 -10.76 16.64 -0.79
C ALA A 124 -9.78 16.11 -1.85
N GLY A 125 -8.70 15.49 -1.41
CA GLY A 125 -7.73 14.82 -2.28
C GLY A 125 -8.24 13.49 -2.82
N ARG A 126 -7.39 12.79 -3.56
CA ARG A 126 -7.68 11.43 -4.08
C ARG A 126 -6.43 10.60 -4.22
N HIS A 127 -6.58 9.28 -4.28
CA HIS A 127 -5.50 8.39 -4.69
C HIS A 127 -5.30 8.45 -6.19
N LEU A 128 -4.04 8.45 -6.62
CA LEU A 128 -3.63 8.28 -8.00
C LEU A 128 -3.04 6.89 -8.16
N PHE A 129 -3.63 6.11 -9.05
CA PHE A 129 -3.10 4.83 -9.51
C PHE A 129 -2.51 5.02 -10.90
N ILE A 130 -1.20 4.85 -11.03
CA ILE A 130 -0.53 4.73 -12.33
C ILE A 130 -0.49 3.25 -12.65
N VAL A 131 -1.12 2.83 -13.75
CA VAL A 131 -1.39 1.41 -14.03
C VAL A 131 -0.90 1.03 -15.42
N GLU A 132 -0.07 -0.01 -15.47
CA GLU A 132 0.40 -0.63 -16.70
C GLU A 132 -0.40 -1.93 -16.92
N PHE A 133 -1.24 -1.93 -17.95
CA PHE A 133 -2.03 -3.09 -18.35
C PHE A 133 -1.28 -3.97 -19.36
N GLU A 134 -1.58 -5.26 -19.37
CA GLU A 134 -1.09 -6.17 -20.40
C GLU A 134 -1.60 -5.73 -21.78
N GLY A 135 -0.68 -5.53 -22.72
CA GLY A 135 -1.00 -5.01 -24.06
C GLY A 135 -1.12 -3.47 -24.16
N GLY A 136 -0.92 -2.74 -23.05
CA GLY A 136 -0.97 -1.28 -23.00
C GLY A 136 -2.32 -0.70 -22.54
N PRO A 137 -2.51 0.63 -22.60
CA PRO A 137 -3.72 1.30 -22.11
C PRO A 137 -5.01 0.71 -22.67
N ILE A 138 -5.97 0.45 -21.78
CA ILE A 138 -7.31 -0.03 -22.15
C ILE A 138 -8.23 1.12 -22.58
N GLU A 139 -9.33 0.78 -23.26
CA GLU A 139 -10.34 1.74 -23.71
C GLU A 139 -10.95 2.54 -22.55
N ALA A 140 -11.30 3.82 -22.79
CA ALA A 140 -11.79 4.74 -21.77
C ALA A 140 -12.99 4.21 -20.97
N ALA A 141 -13.98 3.61 -21.65
CA ALA A 141 -15.14 3.02 -20.97
C ALA A 141 -14.77 1.85 -20.05
N ARG A 142 -13.74 1.06 -20.39
CA ARG A 142 -13.22 -0.02 -19.53
C ARG A 142 -12.39 0.56 -18.38
N LEU A 143 -11.66 1.64 -18.61
CA LEU A 143 -10.90 2.35 -17.59
C LEU A 143 -11.82 2.96 -16.51
N GLU A 144 -12.93 3.56 -16.91
CA GLU A 144 -13.95 4.07 -15.98
C GLU A 144 -14.54 2.94 -15.13
N ARG A 145 -14.91 1.82 -15.76
CA ARG A 145 -15.38 0.63 -15.05
C ARG A 145 -14.34 0.07 -14.08
N PHE A 146 -13.05 0.09 -14.47
CA PHE A 146 -11.95 -0.34 -13.60
C PHE A 146 -11.83 0.58 -12.39
N ALA A 147 -11.90 1.90 -12.58
CA ALA A 147 -11.85 2.87 -11.49
C ALA A 147 -13.01 2.67 -10.50
N THR A 148 -14.23 2.49 -10.99
CA THR A 148 -15.41 2.22 -10.15
C THR A 148 -15.30 0.88 -9.42
N ALA A 149 -14.82 -0.17 -10.09
CA ALA A 149 -14.65 -1.48 -9.47
C ALA A 149 -13.58 -1.43 -8.36
N LEU A 150 -12.44 -0.77 -8.62
CA LEU A 150 -11.36 -0.58 -7.66
C LEU A 150 -11.84 0.12 -6.40
N ASP A 151 -12.51 1.27 -6.56
CA ASP A 151 -13.08 2.06 -5.45
C ASP A 151 -14.03 1.22 -4.58
N ARG A 152 -14.93 0.47 -5.23
CA ARG A 152 -15.85 -0.46 -4.54
C ARG A 152 -15.10 -1.55 -3.79
N PHE A 153 -14.09 -2.18 -4.40
CA PHE A 153 -13.34 -3.26 -3.75
C PHE A 153 -12.55 -2.76 -2.54
N LEU A 154 -11.89 -1.60 -2.66
CA LEU A 154 -11.22 -0.95 -1.53
C LEU A 154 -12.22 -0.68 -0.38
N ALA A 155 -13.38 -0.09 -0.67
CA ALA A 155 -14.41 0.16 0.34
C ALA A 155 -14.99 -1.12 0.96
N SER A 156 -15.05 -2.22 0.20
CA SER A 156 -15.53 -3.50 0.74
C SER A 156 -14.53 -4.20 1.67
N ARG A 157 -13.23 -3.91 1.49
CA ARG A 157 -12.13 -4.56 2.22
C ARG A 157 -11.67 -3.75 3.42
N ASN A 158 -11.78 -2.43 3.37
CA ASN A 158 -11.27 -1.51 4.37
C ASN A 158 -12.37 -0.53 4.81
N SER A 159 -12.78 -0.64 6.08
CA SER A 159 -13.83 0.21 6.66
C SER A 159 -13.41 1.68 6.74
N ASP A 160 -12.16 1.97 7.09
CA ASP A 160 -11.67 3.35 7.16
C ASP A 160 -11.75 4.02 5.78
N TYR A 161 -11.34 3.30 4.73
CA TYR A 161 -11.48 3.77 3.35
C TYR A 161 -12.94 4.04 3.00
N ALA A 162 -13.85 3.12 3.34
CA ALA A 162 -15.28 3.29 3.10
C ALA A 162 -15.85 4.53 3.79
N ASP A 163 -15.46 4.78 5.05
CA ASP A 163 -15.90 5.93 5.83
C ASP A 163 -15.39 7.25 5.24
N HIS A 164 -14.12 7.31 4.83
CA HIS A 164 -13.55 8.52 4.21
C HIS A 164 -14.08 8.78 2.79
N ARG A 165 -14.50 7.73 2.07
CA ARG A 165 -15.16 7.82 0.76
C ARG A 165 -16.65 8.14 0.88
N ALA A 166 -17.28 7.92 2.03
CA ALA A 166 -18.71 8.13 2.22
C ALA A 166 -19.11 9.59 1.92
N GLY A 167 -20.04 9.76 0.98
CA GLY A 167 -20.53 11.08 0.57
C GLY A 167 -19.55 11.93 -0.24
N ASP A 168 -18.44 11.34 -0.75
CA ASP A 168 -17.41 12.00 -1.58
C ASP A 168 -16.79 13.28 -0.97
N TYR A 169 -16.96 13.48 0.34
CA TYR A 169 -16.54 14.70 1.03
C TYR A 169 -15.15 14.57 1.68
N GLY A 170 -14.83 13.41 2.26
CA GLY A 170 -13.51 13.16 2.87
C GLY A 170 -12.43 12.87 1.82
N MET A 171 -12.81 12.17 0.76
CA MET A 171 -11.92 11.77 -0.32
C MET A 171 -12.69 11.61 -1.63
N ARG A 172 -12.12 12.13 -2.73
CA ARG A 172 -12.66 11.92 -4.09
C ARG A 172 -12.37 10.49 -4.58
N PRO A 173 -13.13 9.97 -5.56
CA PRO A 173 -12.87 8.65 -6.17
C PRO A 173 -11.41 8.50 -6.64
N PRO A 174 -10.83 7.29 -6.68
CA PRO A 174 -9.47 7.11 -7.18
C PRO A 174 -9.35 7.57 -8.65
N LEU A 175 -8.22 8.18 -8.99
CA LEU A 175 -7.85 8.53 -10.36
C LEU A 175 -6.95 7.44 -10.93
N ILE A 176 -7.30 6.92 -12.11
CA ILE A 176 -6.51 5.90 -12.80
C ILE A 176 -5.83 6.55 -14.00
N HIS A 177 -4.50 6.49 -14.03
CA HIS A 177 -3.66 6.95 -15.14
C HIS A 177 -3.02 5.74 -15.84
N PRO A 178 -3.58 5.28 -16.97
CA PRO A 178 -3.03 4.14 -17.69
C PRO A 178 -1.75 4.55 -18.44
N VAL A 179 -0.75 3.67 -18.42
CA VAL A 179 0.54 3.90 -19.09
C VAL A 179 0.87 2.81 -20.13
N PRO A 180 1.70 3.12 -21.14
CA PRO A 180 2.23 2.14 -22.07
C PRO A 180 2.96 0.97 -21.38
N ALA A 181 2.95 -0.19 -22.04
CA ALA A 181 3.74 -1.33 -21.59
C ALA A 181 5.24 -0.99 -21.54
N GLY A 182 5.92 -1.42 -20.49
CA GLY A 182 7.34 -1.14 -20.23
C GLY A 182 7.61 0.24 -19.60
N THR A 183 6.59 1.02 -19.23
CA THR A 183 6.80 2.32 -18.58
C THR A 183 7.51 2.15 -17.24
N PHE A 184 7.06 1.23 -16.38
CA PHE A 184 7.70 1.02 -15.08
C PHE A 184 9.13 0.48 -15.21
N ALA A 185 9.35 -0.45 -16.14
CA ALA A 185 10.67 -0.98 -16.44
C ALA A 185 11.64 0.13 -16.91
N SER A 186 11.16 1.02 -17.79
CA SER A 186 11.94 2.14 -18.31
C SER A 186 12.22 3.20 -17.25
N TRP A 187 11.26 3.48 -16.38
CA TRP A 187 11.41 4.39 -15.24
C TRP A 187 12.43 3.86 -14.22
N MET A 188 12.35 2.56 -13.88
CA MET A 188 13.36 1.94 -13.00
C MET A 188 14.76 1.99 -13.62
N LYS A 189 14.86 1.87 -14.95
CA LYS A 189 16.13 2.01 -15.68
C LYS A 189 16.68 3.43 -15.68
N SER A 190 15.85 4.45 -15.87
CA SER A 190 16.31 5.85 -15.84
C SER A 190 16.88 6.24 -14.47
N ARG A 191 16.39 5.62 -13.39
CA ARG A 191 16.85 5.83 -12.02
C ARG A 191 18.07 4.99 -11.62
N GLY A 192 18.66 4.25 -12.55
CA GLY A 192 19.78 3.33 -12.26
C GLY A 192 19.38 2.15 -11.37
N ARG A 193 18.08 1.85 -11.27
CA ARG A 193 17.51 0.79 -10.42
C ARG A 193 17.00 -0.41 -11.22
N PHE A 194 17.50 -0.63 -12.43
CA PHE A 194 17.13 -1.78 -13.26
C PHE A 194 18.06 -2.97 -12.98
N GLY A 195 17.57 -3.99 -12.28
CA GLY A 195 18.36 -5.17 -11.88
C GLY A 195 17.90 -5.79 -10.56
N GLY A 196 18.35 -7.03 -10.31
CA GLY A 196 17.74 -8.09 -9.49
C GLY A 196 17.44 -7.88 -7.99
N GLN A 197 17.32 -6.66 -7.49
CA GLN A 197 16.83 -6.38 -6.13
C GLN A 197 15.90 -5.16 -6.02
N ASN A 198 15.80 -4.30 -7.05
CA ASN A 198 14.96 -3.12 -7.01
C ASN A 198 13.61 -3.39 -7.67
N LYS A 199 12.56 -3.52 -6.87
CA LYS A 199 11.18 -3.63 -7.34
C LYS A 199 10.55 -2.24 -7.50
N VAL A 200 9.57 -2.14 -8.39
CA VAL A 200 8.68 -0.98 -8.48
C VAL A 200 7.99 -0.80 -7.12
N PRO A 201 8.05 0.40 -6.50
CA PRO A 201 7.29 0.69 -5.30
C PRO A 201 5.80 0.71 -5.63
N ARG A 202 5.04 -0.21 -5.04
CA ARG A 202 3.58 -0.30 -5.24
C ARG A 202 2.84 0.83 -4.56
N ILE A 203 3.32 1.29 -3.40
CA ILE A 203 2.80 2.43 -2.66
C ILE A 203 3.92 3.47 -2.56
N ILE A 204 3.62 4.71 -2.92
CA ILE A 204 4.56 5.83 -2.96
C ILE A 204 4.02 6.97 -2.11
N ASN A 205 4.50 7.05 -0.86
CA ASN A 205 4.20 8.14 0.07
C ASN A 205 5.11 9.37 -0.11
N ASP A 206 6.30 9.17 -0.71
CA ASP A 206 7.22 10.27 -1.05
C ASP A 206 6.69 11.05 -2.26
N ARG A 207 6.32 12.32 -2.04
CA ARG A 207 5.78 13.22 -3.07
C ARG A 207 6.77 13.49 -4.20
N THR A 208 8.07 13.56 -3.91
CA THR A 208 9.12 13.76 -4.92
C THR A 208 9.20 12.53 -5.82
N LEU A 209 9.14 11.34 -5.22
CA LEU A 209 9.16 10.08 -5.96
C LEU A 209 7.91 9.90 -6.82
N LEU A 210 6.74 10.26 -6.29
CA LEU A 210 5.48 10.21 -7.03
C LEU A 210 5.48 11.22 -8.18
N SER A 211 5.99 12.43 -7.96
CA SER A 211 6.15 13.47 -8.99
C SER A 211 7.09 13.04 -10.11
N ASP A 212 8.23 12.41 -9.76
CA ASP A 212 9.18 11.85 -10.73
C ASP A 212 8.54 10.75 -11.61
N LEU A 213 7.83 9.80 -11.00
CA LEU A 213 7.09 8.78 -11.74
C LEU A 213 5.99 9.40 -12.60
N GLY A 214 5.23 10.35 -12.06
CA GLY A 214 4.18 11.06 -12.78
C GLY A 214 4.72 11.77 -14.02
N ALA A 215 5.81 12.54 -13.88
CA ALA A 215 6.46 13.21 -15.00
C ALA A 215 6.93 12.20 -16.07
N PHE A 216 7.52 11.08 -15.66
CA PHE A 216 7.93 10.01 -16.57
C PHE A 216 6.74 9.35 -17.28
N ALA A 217 5.61 9.21 -16.58
CA ALA A 217 4.37 8.62 -17.09
C ALA A 217 3.53 9.60 -17.94
N GLY A 218 4.02 10.82 -18.20
CA GLY A 218 3.26 11.84 -18.94
C GLY A 218 2.12 12.48 -18.13
N PHE A 219 2.16 12.35 -16.81
CA PHE A 219 1.21 12.91 -15.85
C PHE A 219 1.96 13.74 -14.80
N PRO A 220 2.42 14.95 -15.13
CA PRO A 220 3.20 15.75 -14.19
C PRO A 220 2.38 16.10 -12.95
N ILE A 221 2.89 15.70 -11.78
CA ILE A 221 2.31 16.00 -10.47
C ILE A 221 3.18 17.07 -9.84
N SER A 222 2.56 18.08 -9.24
CA SER A 222 3.34 19.09 -8.50
C SER A 222 3.83 18.49 -7.19
N ALA A 223 5.15 18.53 -7.00
CA ALA A 223 5.82 18.05 -5.80
C ALA A 223 5.32 18.78 -4.55
#